data_AF-A0A1F9K2D0-F1
#
_entry.id   AF-A0A1F9K2D0-F1
#
_cell.length_a   1.000
_cell.length_b   1.000
_cell.length_c   1.000
_cell.angle_alpha   90.00
_cell.angle_beta   90.00
_cell.angle_gamma   90.00
#
_symmetry.space_group_name_H-M   'P 1'
#
loop_
_entity.id
_entity.type
_entity.pdbx_description
1 polymer ?
#
loop_
_entity_poly.entity_id
_entity_poly.type
_entity_poly.pdbx_seq_one_letter_code
_entity_poly.pdbx_strand_id
1 'polypeptide(L)'
;MRDALGVECINLDLCPVNEGILVATIVDLLLTNRIPELDSIGRPKIFYGQTIHDQCERRAHFEAGRFVERFGSKEEELGYCLYKVGCKGPMTYANCSKMRYNDRVSWCIGAGGPCIGCAEPYWVDKFAGFYERLPGVKIPGITGVEAGADKIGMVAGAATAVGIAAHAVGAAVSGRFKEKTPPEKAEKAPEEGGDAR
;
A
#
# COMPACT_ATOMS: atom_id res chain seq x y z
N MET A 1 7.02 -31.37 14.27
CA MET A 1 5.97 -32.11 13.54
C MET A 1 6.63 -33.37 12.96
N ARG A 2 6.04 -34.55 13.13
CA ARG A 2 6.59 -35.80 12.57
C ARG A 2 5.78 -36.21 11.35
N ASP A 3 6.42 -36.75 10.32
CA ASP A 3 5.72 -37.31 9.15
C ASP A 3 5.05 -38.66 9.47
N ALA A 4 4.46 -39.28 8.44
CA ALA A 4 3.84 -40.61 8.54
C ALA A 4 4.82 -41.72 8.94
N LEU A 5 6.13 -41.49 8.82
CA LEU A 5 7.20 -42.41 9.20
C LEU A 5 7.77 -42.10 10.60
N GLY A 6 7.25 -41.07 11.28
CA GLY A 6 7.72 -40.64 12.59
C GLY A 6 9.01 -39.81 12.55
N VAL A 7 9.45 -39.36 11.36
CA VAL A 7 10.65 -38.54 11.17
C VAL A 7 10.30 -37.08 11.42
N GLU A 8 11.17 -36.35 12.10
CA GLU A 8 10.99 -34.91 12.28
C GLU A 8 11.23 -34.17 10.96
N CYS A 9 10.23 -33.41 10.52
CA CYS A 9 10.26 -32.76 9.20
C CYS A 9 10.34 -31.25 9.30
N ILE A 10 11.09 -30.67 8.37
CA ILE A 10 11.15 -29.23 8.11
C ILE A 10 10.43 -29.00 6.78
N ASN A 11 9.29 -28.31 6.83
CA ASN A 11 8.49 -28.02 5.66
C ASN A 11 9.02 -26.76 4.97
N LEU A 12 9.48 -26.91 3.73
CA LEU A 12 9.94 -25.81 2.88
C LEU A 12 8.90 -25.56 1.78
N ASP A 13 7.76 -24.99 2.18
CA ASP A 13 6.62 -24.72 1.31
C ASP A 13 6.96 -23.65 0.27
N LEU A 14 6.25 -23.68 -0.88
CA LEU A 14 6.30 -22.81 -2.08
C LEU A 14 6.25 -23.72 -3.33
N CYS A 15 5.87 -23.17 -4.49
CA CYS A 15 5.76 -23.92 -5.75
C CYS A 15 6.51 -23.22 -6.90
N PRO A 16 7.83 -23.44 -7.07
CA PRO A 16 8.71 -24.28 -6.25
C PRO A 16 9.28 -23.54 -5.03
N VAL A 17 9.91 -24.30 -4.12
CA VAL A 17 10.78 -23.76 -3.07
C VAL A 17 11.80 -22.81 -3.65
N ASN A 18 12.03 -21.70 -2.96
CA ASN A 18 13.09 -20.76 -3.32
C ASN A 18 14.47 -21.39 -3.13
N GLU A 19 15.37 -21.18 -4.08
CA GLU A 19 16.72 -21.74 -4.06
C GLU A 19 17.52 -21.30 -2.84
N GLY A 20 17.38 -20.02 -2.43
CA GLY A 20 18.06 -19.47 -1.29
C GLY A 20 17.53 -20.03 0.03
N ILE A 21 16.21 -20.26 0.14
CA ILE A 21 15.59 -20.89 1.32
C ILE A 21 16.12 -22.32 1.50
N LEU A 22 16.16 -23.10 0.42
CA LEU A 22 16.65 -24.48 0.46
C LEU A 22 18.11 -24.54 0.92
N VAL A 23 18.98 -23.78 0.27
CA VAL A 23 20.41 -23.77 0.58
C VAL A 23 20.66 -23.24 2.00
N ALA A 24 20.02 -22.14 2.39
CA ALA A 24 20.18 -21.56 3.72
C ALA A 24 19.75 -22.53 4.83
N THR A 25 18.65 -23.26 4.63
CA THR A 25 18.19 -24.28 5.58
C THR A 25 19.21 -25.41 5.74
N ILE A 26 19.73 -25.94 4.62
CA ILE A 26 20.73 -27.02 4.65
C ILE A 26 22.02 -26.55 5.34
N VAL A 27 22.51 -25.36 4.98
CA VAL A 27 23.74 -24.80 5.56
C VAL A 27 23.57 -24.55 7.06
N ASP A 28 22.44 -23.99 7.48
CA ASP A 28 22.15 -23.74 8.90
C ASP A 28 22.12 -25.05 9.71
N LEU A 29 21.50 -26.11 9.18
CA LEU A 29 21.49 -27.43 9.80
C LEU A 29 22.89 -28.03 9.94
N LEU A 30 23.72 -27.93 8.88
CA LEU A 30 25.08 -28.47 8.88
C LEU A 30 26.01 -27.72 9.84
N LEU A 31 25.84 -26.40 9.97
CA LEU A 31 26.70 -25.57 10.81
C LEU A 31 26.31 -25.62 12.29
N THR A 32 25.00 -25.68 12.57
CA THR A 32 24.50 -25.56 13.95
C THR A 32 24.13 -26.90 14.58
N ASN A 33 23.90 -27.93 13.77
CA ASN A 33 23.33 -29.21 14.17
C ASN A 33 22.03 -29.05 14.98
N ARG A 34 21.21 -28.05 14.63
CA ARG A 34 19.95 -27.70 15.30
C ARG A 34 18.88 -27.43 14.26
N ILE A 35 17.66 -27.87 14.56
CA ILE A 35 16.48 -27.54 13.77
C ILE A 35 16.11 -26.07 14.05
N PRO A 36 15.85 -25.24 13.02
CA PRO A 36 15.45 -23.85 13.21
C PRO A 36 14.10 -23.77 13.93
N GLU A 37 13.78 -22.61 14.50
CA GLU A 37 12.46 -22.40 15.09
C GLU A 37 11.38 -22.55 14.01
N LEU A 38 10.45 -23.49 14.22
CA LEU A 38 9.39 -23.81 13.28
C LEU A 38 8.05 -23.16 13.68
N ASP A 39 7.24 -22.81 12.69
CA ASP A 39 5.86 -22.39 12.90
C ASP A 39 4.91 -23.58 13.19
N SER A 40 3.62 -23.31 13.37
CA SER A 40 2.62 -24.32 13.73
C SER A 40 2.44 -25.42 12.68
N ILE A 41 2.89 -25.22 11.44
CA ILE A 41 2.83 -26.21 10.37
C ILE A 41 4.23 -26.68 9.95
N GLY A 42 5.25 -26.48 10.78
CA GLY A 42 6.57 -27.07 10.59
C GLY A 42 7.50 -26.29 9.64
N ARG A 43 7.21 -25.02 9.33
CA ARG A 43 8.04 -24.20 8.44
C ARG A 43 9.03 -23.33 9.24
N PRO A 44 10.28 -23.12 8.78
CA PRO A 44 11.23 -22.24 9.48
C PRO A 44 10.73 -20.78 9.57
N LYS A 45 10.54 -20.26 10.80
CA LYS A 45 10.00 -18.91 11.02
C LYS A 45 10.84 -17.80 10.39
N ILE A 46 12.13 -18.00 10.18
CA ILE A 46 13.01 -17.03 9.53
C ILE A 46 12.57 -16.73 8.07
N PHE A 47 11.95 -17.70 7.39
CA PHE A 47 11.45 -17.54 6.02
C PHE A 47 9.93 -17.36 5.94
N TYR A 48 9.19 -17.97 6.86
CA TYR A 48 7.72 -18.05 6.84
C TYR A 48 7.05 -17.32 8.02
N GLY A 49 7.78 -16.51 8.79
CA GLY A 49 7.26 -15.85 10.00
C GLY A 49 6.43 -14.58 9.76
N GLN A 50 6.44 -14.05 8.54
CA GLN A 50 5.68 -12.85 8.15
C GLN A 50 4.96 -13.08 6.82
N THR A 51 3.89 -12.32 6.59
CA THR A 51 3.18 -12.39 5.32
C THR A 51 3.97 -11.68 4.22
N ILE A 52 3.74 -12.08 2.97
CA ILE A 52 4.23 -11.38 1.78
C ILE A 52 3.82 -9.91 1.83
N HIS A 53 2.59 -9.63 2.26
CA HIS A 53 2.09 -8.26 2.34
C HIS A 53 2.87 -7.39 3.34
N ASP A 54 3.27 -7.97 4.47
CA ASP A 54 4.02 -7.23 5.48
C ASP A 54 5.38 -6.75 5.00
N GLN A 55 5.96 -7.48 4.04
CA GLN A 55 7.30 -7.27 3.52
C GLN A 55 7.34 -6.73 2.09
N CYS A 56 6.18 -6.41 1.49
CA CYS A 56 6.05 -6.04 0.08
C CYS A 56 6.50 -4.61 -0.20
N GLU A 57 7.33 -4.40 -1.23
CA GLU A 57 7.73 -3.04 -1.65
C GLU A 57 6.55 -2.18 -2.14
N ARG A 58 5.45 -2.80 -2.60
CA ARG A 58 4.24 -2.09 -3.03
C ARG A 58 3.28 -1.75 -1.87
N ARG A 59 3.65 -2.04 -0.61
CA ARG A 59 2.79 -1.84 0.57
C ARG A 59 2.37 -0.37 0.73
N ALA A 60 3.26 0.58 0.46
CA ALA A 60 2.91 2.00 0.52
C ALA A 60 1.75 2.37 -0.43
N HIS A 61 1.67 1.75 -1.62
CA HIS A 61 0.55 1.95 -2.54
C HIS A 61 -0.74 1.33 -2.00
N PHE A 62 -0.66 0.16 -1.36
CA PHE A 62 -1.83 -0.44 -0.70
C PHE A 62 -2.38 0.49 0.40
N GLU A 63 -1.50 1.00 1.27
CA GLU A 63 -1.88 1.88 2.37
C GLU A 63 -2.43 3.22 1.85
N ALA A 64 -1.88 3.75 0.75
CA ALA A 64 -2.37 4.97 0.10
C ALA A 64 -3.73 4.80 -0.61
N GLY A 65 -4.17 3.57 -0.89
CA GLY A 65 -5.38 3.32 -1.70
C GLY A 65 -5.12 3.33 -3.22
N ARG A 66 -3.87 3.19 -3.63
CA ARG A 66 -3.41 3.20 -5.02
C ARG A 66 -3.29 1.77 -5.53
N PHE A 67 -4.24 1.38 -6.38
CA PHE A 67 -4.38 0.00 -6.85
C PHE A 67 -4.33 -0.10 -8.36
N VAL A 68 -3.77 -1.20 -8.85
CA VAL A 68 -4.01 -1.68 -10.21
C VAL A 68 -5.41 -2.25 -10.24
N GLU A 69 -6.26 -1.77 -11.16
CA GLU A 69 -7.62 -2.31 -11.37
C GLU A 69 -7.73 -3.20 -12.61
N ARG A 70 -6.79 -3.05 -13.56
CA ARG A 70 -6.72 -3.83 -14.79
C ARG A 70 -5.26 -3.98 -15.22
N PHE A 71 -4.90 -5.16 -15.75
CA PHE A 71 -3.60 -5.37 -16.39
C PHE A 71 -3.43 -4.48 -17.65
N GLY A 72 -2.22 -4.00 -17.89
CA GLY A 72 -1.85 -3.03 -18.92
C GLY A 72 -2.22 -1.57 -18.59
N SER A 73 -2.65 -1.28 -17.35
CA SER A 73 -3.02 0.07 -16.94
C SER A 73 -1.81 0.92 -16.56
N LYS A 74 -1.99 2.26 -16.55
CA LYS A 74 -0.94 3.19 -16.12
C LYS A 74 -0.55 2.94 -14.65
N GLU A 75 -1.51 2.57 -13.83
CA GLU A 75 -1.29 2.20 -12.43
C GLU A 75 -0.35 1.00 -12.31
N GLU A 76 -0.44 0.04 -13.22
CA GLU A 76 0.48 -1.12 -13.26
C GLU A 76 1.89 -0.70 -13.65
N GLU A 77 2.04 0.15 -14.68
CA GLU A 77 3.32 0.73 -15.09
C GLU A 77 3.98 1.52 -13.94
N LEU A 78 3.17 2.22 -13.13
CA LEU A 78 3.61 2.94 -11.94
C LEU A 78 3.87 2.03 -10.72
N GLY A 79 3.73 0.71 -10.86
CA GLY A 79 4.03 -0.24 -9.79
C GLY A 79 3.03 -0.23 -8.64
N TYR A 80 1.77 0.16 -8.88
CA TYR A 80 0.74 0.21 -7.83
C TYR A 80 0.40 -1.18 -7.27
N CYS A 81 -0.34 -1.20 -6.16
CA CYS A 81 -0.66 -2.43 -5.46
C CYS A 81 -1.57 -3.35 -6.31
N LEU A 82 -1.22 -4.63 -6.38
CA LEU A 82 -1.93 -5.67 -7.14
C LEU A 82 -3.12 -6.31 -6.39
N TYR A 83 -3.52 -5.76 -5.25
CA TYR A 83 -4.59 -6.36 -4.42
C TYR A 83 -5.92 -6.51 -5.18
N LYS A 84 -6.34 -5.47 -5.92
CA LYS A 84 -7.60 -5.49 -6.67
C LYS A 84 -7.59 -6.42 -7.89
N VAL A 85 -6.42 -6.81 -8.39
CA VAL A 85 -6.24 -7.82 -9.45
C VAL A 85 -5.85 -9.21 -8.91
N GLY A 86 -6.06 -9.44 -7.61
CA GLY A 86 -6.11 -10.79 -7.05
C GLY A 86 -4.94 -11.22 -6.17
N CYS A 87 -4.04 -10.32 -5.80
CA CYS A 87 -2.91 -10.66 -4.94
C CYS A 87 -3.34 -11.25 -3.57
N LYS A 88 -2.88 -12.48 -3.30
CA LYS A 88 -3.12 -13.25 -2.07
C LYS A 88 -2.03 -13.06 -1.01
N GLY A 89 -1.09 -12.15 -1.26
CA GLY A 89 0.00 -11.81 -0.35
C GLY A 89 -0.41 -11.50 1.10
N PRO A 90 -1.58 -10.87 1.37
CA PRO A 90 -2.04 -10.63 2.76
C PRO A 90 -2.29 -11.89 3.60
N MET A 91 -2.46 -13.06 2.97
CA MET A 91 -2.70 -14.34 3.65
C MET A 91 -1.65 -15.39 3.32
N THR A 92 -0.52 -14.98 2.74
CA THR A 92 0.56 -15.89 2.34
C THR A 92 1.81 -15.60 3.14
N TYR A 93 2.26 -16.56 3.93
CA TYR A 93 3.49 -16.48 4.70
C TYR A 93 4.67 -16.98 3.87
N ALA A 94 5.54 -16.06 3.49
CA ALA A 94 6.79 -16.31 2.79
C ALA A 94 7.55 -14.98 2.68
N ASN A 95 8.85 -15.04 2.43
CA ASN A 95 9.70 -13.86 2.30
C ASN A 95 10.14 -13.59 0.85
N CYS A 96 9.31 -13.92 -0.15
CA CYS A 96 9.66 -13.79 -1.56
C CYS A 96 10.08 -12.36 -1.97
N SER A 97 9.60 -11.31 -1.29
CA SER A 97 10.01 -9.93 -1.56
C SER A 97 11.43 -9.62 -1.09
N LYS A 98 11.94 -10.36 -0.09
CA LYS A 98 13.27 -10.21 0.50
C LYS A 98 14.29 -11.14 -0.14
N MET A 99 13.93 -12.42 -0.28
CA MET A 99 14.80 -13.41 -0.91
C MET A 99 14.83 -13.25 -2.41
N ARG A 100 13.67 -12.99 -3.03
CA ARG A 100 13.47 -13.02 -4.49
C ARG A 100 13.91 -14.36 -5.09
N TYR A 101 13.70 -14.55 -6.38
CA TYR A 101 14.05 -15.74 -7.13
C TYR A 101 15.09 -15.42 -8.20
N ASN A 102 15.84 -16.46 -8.57
CA ASN A 102 16.83 -16.45 -9.64
C ASN A 102 17.96 -15.48 -9.33
N ASP A 103 18.75 -15.75 -8.29
CA ASP A 103 19.83 -14.88 -7.82
C ASP A 103 19.33 -13.47 -7.46
N ARG A 104 18.21 -13.48 -6.73
CA ARG A 104 17.51 -12.29 -6.27
C ARG A 104 17.04 -11.32 -7.36
N VAL A 105 16.96 -11.76 -8.62
CA VAL A 105 16.58 -10.91 -9.75
C VAL A 105 15.15 -10.40 -9.61
N SER A 106 14.18 -11.29 -9.43
CA SER A 106 12.76 -10.91 -9.42
C SER A 106 11.92 -11.83 -8.55
N TRP A 107 10.63 -11.54 -8.45
CA TRP A 107 9.63 -12.34 -7.76
C TRP A 107 8.26 -11.97 -8.34
N CYS A 108 7.20 -12.72 -8.01
CA CYS A 108 5.89 -12.57 -8.66
C CYS A 108 5.42 -11.10 -8.72
N ILE A 109 5.32 -10.44 -7.57
CA ILE A 109 4.82 -9.05 -7.48
C ILE A 109 5.82 -8.05 -8.06
N GLY A 110 7.13 -8.31 -7.92
CA GLY A 110 8.17 -7.51 -8.56
C GLY A 110 8.03 -7.51 -10.09
N ALA A 111 7.63 -8.64 -10.66
CA ALA A 111 7.36 -8.81 -12.09
C ALA A 111 5.95 -8.36 -12.53
N GLY A 112 5.12 -7.81 -11.63
CA GLY A 112 3.74 -7.40 -11.94
C GLY A 112 2.68 -8.50 -11.79
N GLY A 113 3.09 -9.74 -11.48
CA GLY A 113 2.17 -10.85 -11.23
C GLY A 113 1.64 -10.86 -9.78
N PRO A 114 0.32 -10.98 -9.55
CA PRO A 114 -0.21 -11.12 -8.20
C PRO A 114 0.31 -12.40 -7.53
N CYS A 115 0.59 -12.34 -6.23
CA CYS A 115 0.86 -13.54 -5.45
C CYS A 115 -0.38 -14.45 -5.47
N ILE A 116 -0.19 -15.74 -5.77
CA ILE A 116 -1.26 -16.75 -5.80
C ILE A 116 -1.38 -17.55 -4.49
N GLY A 117 -0.48 -17.31 -3.54
CA GLY A 117 -0.45 -17.96 -2.24
C GLY A 117 0.17 -19.36 -2.21
N CYS A 118 1.10 -19.66 -3.13
CA CYS A 118 1.66 -21.01 -3.28
C CYS A 118 2.48 -21.55 -2.09
N ALA A 119 2.75 -20.72 -1.06
CA ALA A 119 3.37 -21.15 0.20
C ALA A 119 2.37 -21.64 1.25
N GLU A 120 1.07 -21.53 0.98
CA GLU A 120 0.02 -21.92 1.93
C GLU A 120 -0.53 -23.33 1.65
N PRO A 121 -0.89 -24.09 2.69
CA PRO A 121 -1.52 -25.39 2.51
C PRO A 121 -2.84 -25.27 1.75
N TYR A 122 -3.04 -26.12 0.74
CA TYR A 122 -4.24 -26.17 -0.10
C TYR A 122 -4.53 -24.87 -0.88
N TRP A 123 -3.48 -24.11 -1.22
CA TRP A 123 -3.62 -22.80 -1.88
C TRP A 123 -4.41 -22.83 -3.19
N VAL A 124 -4.34 -23.92 -3.96
CA VAL A 124 -5.07 -24.06 -5.22
C VAL A 124 -6.59 -23.98 -5.03
N ASP A 125 -7.09 -24.55 -3.93
CA ASP A 125 -8.51 -24.54 -3.59
C ASP A 125 -8.87 -23.32 -2.74
N LYS A 126 -8.08 -23.01 -1.70
CA LYS A 126 -8.34 -21.89 -0.78
C LYS A 126 -8.27 -20.53 -1.46
N PHE A 127 -7.42 -20.39 -2.48
CA PHE A 127 -7.22 -19.16 -3.22
C PHE A 127 -7.64 -19.28 -4.68
N ALA A 128 -8.49 -20.26 -5.00
CA ALA A 128 -9.16 -20.37 -6.29
C ALA A 128 -9.79 -19.02 -6.69
N GLY A 129 -9.76 -18.70 -7.98
CA GLY A 129 -9.98 -17.32 -8.44
C GLY A 129 -8.73 -16.47 -8.19
N PHE A 130 -7.59 -16.85 -8.79
CA PHE A 130 -6.31 -16.17 -8.56
C PHE A 130 -6.33 -14.68 -8.88
N TYR A 131 -7.19 -14.24 -9.81
CA TYR A 131 -7.37 -12.84 -10.19
C TYR A 131 -8.50 -12.12 -9.45
N GLU A 132 -9.24 -12.83 -8.58
CA GLU A 132 -10.25 -12.22 -7.73
C GLU A 132 -9.62 -11.68 -6.44
N ARG A 133 -10.08 -10.51 -6.00
CA ARG A 133 -9.58 -9.90 -4.76
C ARG A 133 -9.84 -10.82 -3.57
N LEU A 134 -8.86 -10.92 -2.67
CA LEU A 134 -9.05 -11.63 -1.42
C LEU A 134 -10.10 -10.90 -0.56
N PRO A 135 -11.19 -11.55 -0.12
CA PRO A 135 -12.20 -10.89 0.70
C PRO A 135 -11.68 -10.57 2.10
N GLY A 136 -12.26 -9.56 2.75
CA GLY A 136 -12.00 -9.28 4.17
C GLY A 136 -10.67 -8.60 4.49
N VAL A 137 -9.82 -8.28 3.50
CA VAL A 137 -8.62 -7.47 3.75
C VAL A 137 -9.01 -6.02 4.00
N LYS A 138 -8.61 -5.50 5.16
CA LYS A 138 -8.86 -4.11 5.54
C LYS A 138 -7.83 -3.21 4.86
N ILE A 139 -8.32 -2.27 4.04
CA ILE A 139 -7.49 -1.19 3.50
C ILE A 139 -7.49 -0.07 4.55
N PRO A 140 -6.32 0.42 5.02
CA PRO A 140 -6.25 1.51 6.00
C PRO A 140 -7.01 2.76 5.57
N GLY A 141 -7.57 3.50 6.53
CA GLY A 141 -8.45 4.63 6.24
C GLY A 141 -9.81 4.18 5.70
N ILE A 142 -10.48 5.05 4.92
CA ILE A 142 -11.79 4.71 4.31
C ILE A 142 -11.58 3.81 3.08
N THR A 143 -10.58 4.15 2.26
CA THR A 143 -10.22 3.44 1.01
C THR A 143 -8.72 3.52 0.71
N GLY A 144 -7.90 3.75 1.74
CA GLY A 144 -6.54 4.24 1.65
C GLY A 144 -6.38 5.53 2.46
N VAL A 145 -5.19 5.78 3.02
CA VAL A 145 -4.93 6.98 3.81
C VAL A 145 -4.94 8.24 2.94
N GLU A 146 -4.31 8.18 1.76
CA GLU A 146 -4.31 9.29 0.79
C GLU A 146 -5.70 9.42 0.15
N ALA A 147 -6.22 8.34 -0.45
CA ALA A 147 -7.55 8.35 -1.08
C ALA A 147 -8.67 8.78 -0.10
N GLY A 148 -8.57 8.41 1.17
CA GLY A 148 -9.48 8.84 2.22
C GLY A 148 -9.32 10.32 2.56
N ALA A 149 -8.09 10.81 2.71
CA ALA A 149 -7.80 12.22 2.97
C ALA A 149 -8.29 13.12 1.83
N ASP A 150 -8.07 12.73 0.57
CA ASP A 150 -8.53 13.46 -0.61
C ASP A 150 -10.06 13.60 -0.61
N LYS A 151 -10.77 12.51 -0.30
CA LYS A 151 -12.23 12.52 -0.23
C LYS A 151 -12.74 13.43 0.88
N ILE A 152 -12.12 13.39 2.06
CA ILE A 152 -12.48 14.27 3.19
C ILE A 152 -12.20 15.73 2.83
N GLY A 153 -11.02 16.01 2.27
CA GLY A 153 -10.62 17.35 1.84
C GLY A 153 -11.57 17.93 0.80
N MET A 154 -11.97 17.13 -0.20
CA MET A 154 -12.94 17.54 -1.22
C MET A 154 -14.31 17.88 -0.61
N VAL A 155 -14.83 17.04 0.28
CA VAL A 155 -16.13 17.28 0.94
C VAL A 155 -16.07 18.52 1.83
N ALA A 156 -15.03 18.65 2.66
CA ALA A 156 -14.86 19.79 3.54
C ALA A 156 -14.68 21.10 2.76
N GLY A 157 -13.89 21.07 1.68
CA GLY A 157 -13.70 22.20 0.77
C GLY A 157 -15.01 22.64 0.11
N ALA A 158 -15.78 21.69 -0.42
CA ALA A 158 -17.08 21.97 -1.03
C ALA A 158 -18.07 22.57 -0.02
N ALA A 159 -18.17 21.99 1.18
CA ALA A 159 -19.04 22.50 2.24
C ALA A 159 -18.66 23.93 2.67
N THR A 160 -17.36 24.19 2.80
CA THR A 160 -16.84 25.53 3.14
C THR A 160 -17.18 26.54 2.05
N ALA A 161 -16.99 26.20 0.77
CA ALA A 161 -17.33 27.06 -0.35
C ALA A 161 -18.83 27.41 -0.38
N VAL A 162 -19.70 26.41 -0.16
CA VAL A 162 -21.16 26.62 -0.05
C VAL A 162 -21.49 27.54 1.13
N GLY A 163 -20.86 27.33 2.29
CA GLY A 163 -21.05 28.18 3.47
C GLY A 163 -20.65 29.64 3.23
N ILE A 164 -19.50 29.88 2.59
CA ILE A 164 -19.02 31.22 2.22
C ILE A 164 -20.00 31.88 1.24
N ALA A 165 -20.44 31.15 0.20
CA ALA A 165 -21.38 31.68 -0.79
C ALA A 165 -22.73 32.05 -0.16
N ALA A 166 -23.30 31.15 0.67
CA ALA A 166 -24.53 31.41 1.39
C ALA A 166 -24.41 32.61 2.36
N HIS A 167 -23.29 32.72 3.07
CA HIS A 167 -23.02 33.86 3.93
C HIS A 167 -22.93 35.17 3.13
N ALA A 168 -22.24 35.18 1.99
CA ALA A 168 -22.12 36.34 1.13
C ALA A 168 -23.49 36.79 0.57
N VAL A 169 -24.32 35.86 0.10
CA VAL A 169 -25.69 36.13 -0.36
C VAL A 169 -26.55 36.69 0.78
N GLY A 170 -26.50 36.06 1.97
CA GLY A 170 -27.25 36.54 3.14
C GLY A 170 -26.82 37.94 3.59
N ALA A 171 -25.52 38.25 3.55
CA ALA A 171 -24.98 39.56 3.88
C ALA A 171 -25.40 40.65 2.85
N ALA A 172 -25.48 40.30 1.56
CA ALA A 172 -25.99 41.19 0.52
C ALA A 172 -27.49 41.49 0.70
N VAL A 173 -28.31 40.46 0.96
CA VAL A 173 -29.77 40.62 1.14
C VAL A 173 -30.13 41.34 2.44
N SER A 174 -29.39 41.12 3.53
CA SER A 174 -29.61 41.78 4.82
C SER A 174 -29.19 43.26 4.86
N GLY A 175 -28.69 43.82 3.75
CA GLY A 175 -28.27 45.22 3.68
C GLY A 175 -26.98 45.54 4.44
N ARG A 176 -26.25 44.52 4.92
CA ARG A 176 -24.99 44.70 5.68
C ARG A 176 -23.85 45.33 4.87
N PHE A 177 -23.94 45.32 3.54
CA PHE A 177 -23.02 46.03 2.65
C PHE A 177 -23.46 47.47 2.34
N LYS A 178 -24.58 47.94 2.90
CA LYS A 178 -25.15 49.26 2.65
C LYS A 178 -24.79 50.24 3.77
N GLU A 179 -23.50 50.46 4.01
CA GLU A 179 -22.99 51.68 4.65
C GLU A 179 -21.45 51.72 4.60
N LYS A 180 -20.90 52.64 3.79
CA LYS A 180 -19.78 53.53 4.15
C LYS A 180 -19.64 54.67 3.13
N THR A 181 -19.60 55.86 3.70
CA THR A 181 -19.46 57.24 3.18
C THR A 181 -18.34 57.42 2.14
N PRO A 182 -18.42 58.42 1.22
CA PRO A 182 -17.47 58.60 0.11
C PRO A 182 -16.02 58.88 0.57
N PRO A 183 -15.00 58.61 -0.27
CA PRO A 183 -13.61 58.82 0.10
C PRO A 183 -13.29 60.30 0.32
N GLU A 184 -12.64 60.59 1.43
CA GLU A 184 -12.03 61.88 1.73
C GLU A 184 -10.93 62.18 0.70
N LYS A 185 -10.96 63.39 0.14
CA LYS A 185 -10.06 63.85 -0.92
C LYS A 185 -8.62 63.79 -0.43
N ALA A 186 -7.76 63.09 -1.15
CA ALA A 186 -6.31 63.14 -0.97
C ALA A 186 -5.80 64.57 -1.23
N GLU A 187 -5.25 65.20 -0.19
CA GLU A 187 -4.53 66.45 -0.27
C GLU A 187 -3.15 66.20 -0.91
N LYS A 188 -2.81 66.97 -1.95
CA LYS A 188 -1.53 66.87 -2.66
C LYS A 188 -0.40 67.42 -1.79
N ALA A 189 0.66 66.63 -1.58
CA ALA A 189 1.95 67.14 -1.12
C ALA A 189 2.70 67.86 -2.26
N PRO A 190 3.52 68.90 -1.99
CA PRO A 190 4.22 69.66 -3.02
C PRO A 190 5.40 68.87 -3.61
N GLU A 191 5.70 69.15 -4.88
CA GLU A 191 6.94 68.76 -5.55
C GLU A 191 8.14 69.52 -4.97
N GLU A 192 9.18 68.80 -4.54
CA GLU A 192 10.54 69.32 -4.49
C GLU A 192 11.43 68.48 -5.40
N GLY A 193 12.11 69.17 -6.31
CA GLY A 193 12.84 68.60 -7.43
C GLY A 193 14.36 68.53 -7.23
N GLY A 194 14.99 67.82 -8.17
CA GLY A 194 16.44 67.84 -8.46
C GLY A 194 17.32 67.15 -7.42
N ASP A 195 18.41 66.48 -7.76
CA ASP A 195 19.27 66.58 -8.95
C ASP A 195 20.00 65.24 -9.20
N ALA A 196 20.50 65.08 -10.43
CA ALA A 196 21.22 63.95 -10.96
C ALA A 196 22.69 63.89 -10.47
N ARG A 197 23.17 62.69 -10.15
CA ARG A 197 24.36 62.02 -10.72
C ARG A 197 24.67 60.73 -9.97
#